data_AF-U6DMJ1-F1
#
_entry.id   AF-U6DMJ1-F1
#
_cell.length_a   1.000
_cell.length_b   1.000
_cell.length_c   1.000
_cell.angle_alpha   90.00
_cell.angle_beta   90.00
_cell.angle_gamma   90.00
#
_symmetry.space_group_name_H-M   'P 1'
#
loop_
_entity.id
_entity.type
_entity.pdbx_description
1 polymer ?
#
loop_
_entity_poly.entity_id
_entity_poly.type
_entity_poly.pdbx_seq_one_letter_code
_entity_poly.pdbx_strand_id
1 'polypeptide(L)'
;FFKREVFDTYLVPVSISYDKVLEETLYVYELLGVPKPKESTTGLLKARKILSENFGNIHVYFGDPVSLRSLAAGRMSRSPYNLVPRYIPQKQPEDVHAFVTEVAYKMQLLQIQNLVLSPWALTAAVLLQNQPAMDFDALVEKTLWLKGLTQAFGGFLSWPDNEPAEEVIQSNILLHSNIASLVKDQVVLNMDSGDSEVVDGLIVQHITLLMCSAYRNQLLNIFVRPSLVAMALQMTPGFRKDDVYSCFHFLLSVFSDEFIFLPGNTLKDFEEGCYLLCKNEMIQVTTRDILVTEKGNTVLEFLIGLFKPFVECYQ
;
A
#
# COMPACT_ATOMS: atom_id res chain seq x y z
N PHE A 1 -34.43 8.39 25.48
CA PHE A 1 -35.45 7.60 24.75
C PHE A 1 -36.60 8.46 24.22
N PHE A 2 -37.29 9.27 25.04
CA PHE A 2 -38.42 10.12 24.59
C PHE A 2 -38.07 11.27 23.63
N LYS A 3 -36.83 11.77 23.60
CA LYS A 3 -36.41 12.84 22.68
C LYS A 3 -36.00 12.38 21.27
N ARG A 4 -35.93 11.07 21.01
CA ARG A 4 -35.34 10.48 19.77
C ARG A 4 -33.90 10.94 19.44
N GLU A 5 -33.24 11.59 20.38
CA GLU A 5 -31.83 11.99 20.27
C GLU A 5 -30.96 10.85 20.78
N VAL A 6 -30.21 10.22 19.87
CA VAL A 6 -29.07 9.36 20.21
C VAL A 6 -27.84 10.28 20.33
N PHE A 7 -26.96 10.01 21.29
CA PHE A 7 -25.64 10.65 21.33
C PHE A 7 -24.91 10.44 20.01
N ASP A 8 -24.04 11.37 19.66
CA ASP A 8 -23.27 11.19 18.43
C ASP A 8 -22.35 9.96 18.54
N THR A 9 -22.18 9.26 17.43
CA THR A 9 -21.25 8.13 17.30
C THR A 9 -20.06 8.63 16.52
N TYR A 10 -18.86 8.43 17.07
CA TYR A 10 -17.63 8.78 16.38
C TYR A 10 -16.98 7.51 15.83
N LEU A 11 -16.56 7.58 14.58
CA LEU A 11 -15.72 6.57 13.94
C LEU A 11 -14.28 7.03 14.07
N VAL A 12 -13.42 6.23 14.71
CA VAL A 12 -12.00 6.55 14.87
C VAL A 12 -11.21 5.67 13.91
N PRO A 13 -10.58 6.23 12.86
CA PRO A 13 -9.72 5.46 11.98
C PRO A 13 -8.44 5.07 12.74
N VAL A 14 -8.15 3.77 12.77
CA VAL A 14 -6.94 3.22 13.38
C VAL A 14 -6.15 2.47 12.32
N SER A 15 -4.86 2.81 12.18
CA SER A 15 -3.89 2.07 11.36
C SER A 15 -2.86 1.41 12.27
N ILE A 16 -2.50 0.18 11.91
CA ILE A 16 -1.49 -0.61 12.63
C ILE A 16 -0.48 -1.11 11.60
N SER A 17 0.79 -0.75 11.78
CA SER A 17 1.90 -1.22 10.95
C SER A 17 2.89 -1.99 11.80
N TYR A 18 3.55 -2.96 11.19
CA TYR A 18 4.56 -3.80 11.83
C TYR A 18 5.85 -3.67 11.03
N ASP A 19 6.98 -3.53 11.72
CA ASP A 19 8.28 -3.61 11.03
C ASP A 19 8.45 -5.01 10.43
N LYS A 20 8.19 -6.08 11.21
CA LYS A 20 8.16 -7.47 10.76
C LYS A 20 6.90 -8.21 11.19
N VAL A 21 6.22 -8.85 10.23
CA VAL A 21 5.00 -9.64 10.51
C VAL A 21 5.37 -11.06 10.97
N LEU A 22 4.83 -11.49 12.11
CA LEU A 22 5.08 -12.79 12.73
C LEU A 22 4.84 -13.98 11.77
N GLU A 23 3.77 -13.90 10.99
CA GLU A 23 3.27 -14.99 10.14
C GLU A 23 3.59 -14.76 8.65
N GLU A 24 4.56 -13.91 8.31
CA GLU A 24 4.85 -13.54 6.90
C GLU A 24 5.13 -14.74 5.99
N THR A 25 5.89 -15.74 6.49
CA THR A 25 6.19 -16.95 5.72
C THR A 25 4.96 -17.85 5.59
N LEU A 26 4.14 -17.96 6.65
CA LEU A 26 2.90 -18.74 6.62
C LEU A 26 1.90 -18.12 5.64
N TYR A 27 1.76 -16.80 5.67
CA TYR A 27 0.94 -16.04 4.73
C TYR A 27 1.32 -16.35 3.27
N VAL A 28 2.62 -16.37 2.97
CA VAL A 28 3.09 -16.68 1.61
C VAL A 28 2.86 -18.15 1.23
N TYR A 29 3.02 -19.10 2.16
CA TYR A 29 2.67 -20.49 1.91
C TYR A 29 1.16 -20.66 1.62
N GLU A 30 0.30 -19.94 2.33
CA GLU A 30 -1.15 -19.94 2.07
C GLU A 30 -1.47 -19.38 0.68
N LEU A 31 -0.79 -18.31 0.24
CA LEU A 31 -0.92 -17.79 -1.13
C LEU A 31 -0.51 -18.80 -2.20
N LEU A 32 0.46 -19.67 -1.90
CA LEU A 32 0.89 -20.77 -2.77
C LEU A 32 -0.04 -22.00 -2.68
N GLY A 33 -1.16 -21.91 -1.94
CA GLY A 33 -2.16 -22.97 -1.81
C GLY A 33 -1.80 -24.04 -0.77
N VAL A 34 -0.76 -23.83 0.04
CA VAL A 34 -0.43 -24.73 1.15
C VAL A 34 -1.45 -24.50 2.28
N PRO A 35 -2.19 -25.54 2.71
CA PRO A 35 -3.24 -25.37 3.71
C PRO A 35 -2.68 -24.92 5.05
N LYS A 36 -3.38 -23.98 5.72
CA LYS A 36 -3.00 -23.49 7.04
C LYS A 36 -2.84 -24.66 8.02
N PRO A 37 -1.69 -24.80 8.70
CA PRO A 37 -1.52 -25.84 9.71
C PRO A 37 -2.53 -25.62 10.85
N LYS A 38 -3.16 -26.70 11.32
CA LYS A 38 -4.12 -26.63 12.44
C LYS A 38 -3.42 -26.05 13.68
N GLU A 39 -4.00 -24.98 14.23
CA GLU A 39 -3.52 -24.40 15.48
C GLU A 39 -3.55 -25.46 16.58
N SER A 40 -2.41 -25.62 17.27
CA SER A 40 -2.26 -26.61 18.33
C SER A 40 -1.74 -25.96 19.60
N THR A 41 -2.15 -26.49 20.76
CA THR A 41 -1.64 -26.07 22.08
C THR A 41 -0.13 -26.27 22.22
N THR A 42 0.44 -27.25 21.51
CA THR A 42 1.90 -27.42 21.37
C THR A 42 2.54 -26.29 20.54
N GLY A 43 1.83 -25.77 19.54
CA GLY A 43 2.19 -24.57 18.79
C GLY A 43 2.26 -23.32 19.67
N LEU A 44 1.32 -23.17 20.63
CA LEU A 44 1.33 -22.08 21.59
C LEU A 44 2.57 -22.10 22.52
N LEU A 45 3.05 -23.29 22.90
CA LEU A 45 4.29 -23.41 23.68
C LEU A 45 5.54 -23.06 22.86
N LYS A 46 5.59 -23.46 21.58
CA LYS A 46 6.65 -23.05 20.64
C LYS A 46 6.59 -21.55 20.32
N ALA A 47 5.39 -20.95 20.34
CA ALA A 47 5.19 -19.53 20.12
C ALA A 47 5.97 -18.69 21.13
N ARG A 48 6.28 -19.18 22.34
CA ARG A 48 7.13 -18.45 23.29
C ARG A 48 8.56 -18.20 22.77
N LYS A 49 9.12 -19.14 21.99
CA LYS A 49 10.44 -18.95 21.35
C LYS A 49 10.32 -17.95 20.21
N ILE A 50 9.26 -18.06 19.40
CA ILE A 50 9.01 -17.13 18.30
C ILE A 50 8.80 -15.71 18.84
N LEU A 51 7.96 -15.53 19.88
CA LEU A 51 7.73 -14.26 20.56
C LEU A 51 8.99 -13.67 21.24
N SER A 52 10.07 -14.44 21.38
CA SER A 52 11.36 -13.94 21.87
C SER A 52 12.28 -13.42 20.77
N GLU A 53 11.90 -13.60 19.50
CA GLU A 53 12.60 -13.04 18.35
C GLU A 53 12.32 -11.53 18.22
N ASN A 54 13.22 -10.83 17.54
CA ASN A 54 13.05 -9.42 17.25
C ASN A 54 12.14 -9.24 16.02
N PHE A 55 10.99 -8.57 16.20
CA PHE A 55 10.06 -8.19 15.12
C PHE A 55 10.07 -6.68 14.83
N GLY A 56 10.99 -5.94 15.43
CA GLY A 56 11.01 -4.49 15.39
C GLY A 56 9.83 -3.91 16.18
N ASN A 57 9.29 -2.79 15.68
CA ASN A 57 8.25 -2.03 16.35
C ASN A 57 6.86 -2.29 15.78
N ILE A 58 5.86 -2.03 16.61
CA ILE A 58 4.45 -1.94 16.22
C ILE A 58 4.08 -0.46 16.26
N HIS A 59 3.65 0.07 15.12
CA HIS A 59 3.22 1.45 14.98
C HIS A 59 1.69 1.48 15.00
N VAL A 60 1.12 2.17 15.97
CA VAL A 60 -0.35 2.33 16.10
C VAL A 60 -0.67 3.81 15.99
N TYR A 61 -1.47 4.18 15.00
CA TYR A 61 -1.92 5.54 14.82
C TYR A 61 -3.44 5.64 14.97
N PHE A 62 -3.87 6.61 15.78
CA PHE A 62 -5.27 6.96 15.97
C PHE A 62 -5.54 8.28 15.24
N GLY A 63 -6.30 8.22 14.15
CA GLY A 63 -6.68 9.43 13.42
C GLY A 63 -7.85 10.16 14.06
N ASP A 64 -8.18 11.32 13.50
CA ASP A 64 -9.21 12.20 14.04
C ASP A 64 -10.58 11.52 14.07
N PRO A 65 -11.30 11.53 15.21
CA PRO A 65 -12.64 10.97 15.30
C PRO A 65 -13.61 11.66 14.35
N VAL A 66 -14.28 10.88 13.50
CA VAL A 66 -15.25 11.39 12.52
C VAL A 66 -16.68 11.21 13.04
N SER A 67 -17.38 12.32 13.23
CA SER A 67 -18.77 12.35 13.68
C SER A 67 -19.71 11.74 12.63
N LEU A 68 -20.38 10.65 12.99
CA LEU A 68 -21.38 10.01 12.12
C LEU A 68 -22.61 10.92 11.93
N ARG A 69 -22.98 11.72 12.94
CA ARG A 69 -24.01 12.76 12.78
C ARG A 69 -23.64 13.77 11.71
N SER A 70 -22.39 14.23 11.70
CA SER A 70 -21.91 15.20 10.72
C SER A 70 -21.87 14.60 9.31
N LEU A 71 -21.44 13.35 9.18
CA LEU A 71 -21.47 12.62 7.89
C LEU A 71 -22.90 12.43 7.36
N ALA A 72 -23.85 12.08 8.23
CA ALA A 72 -25.24 11.82 7.86
C ALA A 72 -26.10 13.09 7.68
N ALA A 73 -25.58 14.26 8.07
CA ALA A 73 -26.32 15.51 8.06
C ALA A 73 -26.78 15.87 6.63
N GLY A 74 -28.10 16.06 6.46
CA GLY A 74 -28.69 16.35 5.15
C GLY A 74 -28.75 15.18 4.18
N ARG A 75 -28.19 14.02 4.53
CA ARG A 75 -28.14 12.80 3.68
C ARG A 75 -29.07 11.71 4.19
N MET A 76 -29.36 11.66 5.49
CA MET A 76 -30.23 10.65 6.08
C MET A 76 -31.27 11.23 7.05
N SER A 77 -32.52 10.84 6.85
CA SER A 77 -33.58 11.05 7.85
C SER A 77 -33.61 9.88 8.83
N ARG A 78 -33.43 10.14 10.13
CA ARG A 78 -33.49 9.11 11.19
C ARG A 78 -34.93 8.72 11.58
N SER A 79 -35.93 9.43 11.06
CA SER A 79 -37.34 9.28 11.45
C SER A 79 -38.01 7.95 11.06
N PRO A 80 -37.78 7.36 9.86
CA PRO A 80 -38.51 6.16 9.43
C PRO A 80 -38.00 4.86 10.06
N TYR A 81 -36.73 4.79 10.48
CA TYR A 81 -36.09 3.56 10.97
C TYR A 81 -36.55 3.11 12.37
N ASN A 82 -37.33 3.93 13.08
CA ASN A 82 -37.90 3.57 14.40
C ASN A 82 -39.34 3.02 14.30
N LEU A 83 -39.89 2.91 13.09
CA LEU A 83 -41.29 2.53 12.87
C LEU A 83 -41.49 1.03 12.68
N VAL A 84 -40.41 0.26 12.52
CA VAL A 84 -40.48 -1.20 12.33
C VAL A 84 -39.59 -1.91 13.37
N PRO A 85 -40.07 -3.00 14.00
CA PRO A 85 -39.27 -3.77 14.95
C PRO A 85 -37.98 -4.33 14.34
N ARG A 86 -36.87 -4.20 15.07
CA ARG A 86 -35.52 -4.60 14.63
C ARG A 86 -35.33 -6.09 14.29
N TYR A 87 -36.22 -6.96 14.76
CA TYR A 87 -36.14 -8.41 14.51
C TYR A 87 -36.75 -8.83 13.16
N ILE A 88 -37.40 -7.89 12.44
CA ILE A 88 -37.92 -8.14 11.10
C ILE A 88 -36.82 -7.76 10.11
N PRO A 89 -36.29 -8.71 9.31
CA PRO A 89 -35.33 -8.40 8.28
C PRO A 89 -35.93 -7.40 7.29
N GLN A 90 -35.29 -6.25 7.13
CA GLN A 90 -35.64 -5.27 6.11
C GLN A 90 -34.53 -5.22 5.08
N LYS A 91 -34.91 -5.20 3.80
CA LYS A 91 -33.98 -4.78 2.75
C LYS A 91 -33.62 -3.33 3.04
N GLN A 92 -32.34 -3.05 3.28
CA GLN A 92 -31.94 -1.66 3.52
C GLN A 92 -32.16 -0.85 2.24
N PRO A 93 -32.63 0.40 2.38
CA PRO A 93 -32.75 1.31 1.25
C PRO A 93 -31.42 1.50 0.52
N GLU A 94 -31.45 1.71 -0.80
CA GLU A 94 -30.25 1.85 -1.64
C GLU A 94 -29.41 3.06 -1.25
N ASP A 95 -30.03 4.15 -0.81
CA ASP A 95 -29.38 5.35 -0.26
C ASP A 95 -28.61 5.04 1.04
N VAL A 96 -29.13 4.12 1.87
CA VAL A 96 -28.42 3.67 3.07
C VAL A 96 -27.18 2.88 2.71
N HIS A 97 -27.31 1.93 1.78
CA HIS A 97 -26.17 1.17 1.30
C HIS A 97 -25.10 2.07 0.68
N ALA A 98 -25.49 3.01 -0.20
CA ALA A 98 -24.56 3.94 -0.84
C ALA A 98 -23.80 4.80 0.19
N PHE A 99 -24.51 5.32 1.20
CA PHE A 99 -23.88 6.09 2.27
C PHE A 99 -22.92 5.25 3.12
N VAL A 100 -23.32 4.04 3.53
CA VAL A 100 -22.45 3.16 4.31
C VAL A 100 -21.18 2.83 3.52
N THR A 101 -21.32 2.56 2.22
CA THR A 101 -20.19 2.35 1.31
C THR A 101 -19.29 3.58 1.24
N GLU A 102 -19.83 4.79 1.02
CA GLU A 102 -19.04 6.03 0.99
C GLU A 102 -18.29 6.26 2.32
N VAL A 103 -18.94 6.03 3.45
CA VAL A 103 -18.32 6.15 4.78
C VAL A 103 -17.19 5.12 4.94
N ALA A 104 -17.39 3.88 4.49
CA ALA A 104 -16.36 2.84 4.55
C ALA A 104 -15.12 3.23 3.74
N TYR A 105 -15.29 3.66 2.48
CA TYR A 105 -14.19 4.16 1.66
C TYR A 105 -13.47 5.34 2.31
N LYS A 106 -14.23 6.29 2.89
CA LYS A 106 -13.65 7.43 3.60
C LYS A 106 -12.80 7.00 4.80
N MET A 107 -13.27 6.03 5.59
CA MET A 107 -12.50 5.50 6.72
C MET A 107 -11.23 4.81 6.27
N GLN A 108 -11.30 4.02 5.20
CA GLN A 108 -10.15 3.34 4.65
C GLN A 108 -9.09 4.32 4.12
N LEU A 109 -9.52 5.39 3.41
CA LEU A 109 -8.60 6.45 2.96
C LEU A 109 -7.92 7.18 4.13
N LEU A 110 -8.64 7.45 5.23
CA LEU A 110 -8.05 8.02 6.44
C LEU A 110 -7.06 7.06 7.13
N GLN A 111 -7.32 5.75 7.10
CA GLN A 111 -6.38 4.76 7.62
C GLN A 111 -5.12 4.68 6.76
N ILE A 112 -5.27 4.70 5.43
CA ILE A 112 -4.17 4.71 4.47
C ILE A 112 -3.30 5.96 4.66
N GLN A 113 -3.91 7.14 4.79
CA GLN A 113 -3.18 8.40 4.98
C GLN A 113 -2.30 8.38 6.23
N ASN A 114 -2.71 7.64 7.26
CA ASN A 114 -1.99 7.52 8.52
C ASN A 114 -1.23 6.20 8.66
N LEU A 115 -1.04 5.45 7.57
CA LEU A 115 -0.27 4.22 7.59
C LEU A 115 1.21 4.56 7.75
N VAL A 116 1.83 4.04 8.81
CA VAL A 116 3.27 4.21 9.05
C VAL A 116 4.03 3.22 8.18
N LEU A 117 4.96 3.71 7.37
CA LEU A 117 5.85 2.90 6.56
C LEU A 117 7.21 2.74 7.26
N SER A 118 7.69 1.50 7.31
CA SER A 118 9.03 1.18 7.77
C SER A 118 10.07 1.44 6.67
N PRO A 119 11.35 1.68 7.02
CA PRO A 119 12.43 1.77 6.04
C PRO A 119 12.51 0.50 5.17
N TRP A 120 12.25 -0.67 5.76
CA TRP A 120 12.22 -1.94 5.04
C TRP A 120 11.21 -1.96 3.88
N ALA A 121 10.03 -1.36 4.01
CA ALA A 121 9.05 -1.32 2.91
C ALA A 121 9.64 -0.63 1.65
N LEU A 122 10.45 0.42 1.85
CA LEU A 122 11.16 1.12 0.77
C LEU A 122 12.31 0.27 0.23
N THR A 123 13.14 -0.29 1.12
CA THR A 123 14.27 -1.16 0.74
C THR A 123 13.80 -2.36 -0.07
N ALA A 124 12.72 -3.02 0.36
CA ALA A 124 12.10 -4.15 -0.35
C ALA A 124 11.60 -3.76 -1.74
N ALA A 125 10.99 -2.57 -1.89
CA ALA A 125 10.55 -2.06 -3.18
C ALA A 125 11.73 -1.84 -4.15
N VAL A 126 12.83 -1.28 -3.66
CA VAL A 126 14.05 -1.07 -4.45
C VAL A 126 14.68 -2.41 -4.83
N LEU A 127 14.83 -3.33 -3.89
CA LEU A 127 15.38 -4.68 -4.15
C LEU A 127 14.53 -5.45 -5.17
N LEU A 128 13.20 -5.36 -5.10
CA LEU A 128 12.30 -6.02 -6.05
C LEU A 128 12.45 -5.51 -7.49
N GLN A 129 12.77 -4.24 -7.70
CA GLN A 129 13.00 -3.69 -9.03
C GLN A 129 14.43 -3.92 -9.55
N ASN A 130 15.35 -4.35 -8.69
CA ASN A 130 16.77 -4.51 -9.01
C ASN A 130 17.28 -5.91 -8.63
N GLN A 131 16.43 -6.93 -8.81
CA GLN A 131 16.75 -8.31 -8.50
C GLN A 131 17.92 -8.86 -9.33
N PRO A 132 18.61 -9.91 -8.85
CA PRO A 132 18.47 -10.56 -7.54
C PRO A 132 19.36 -9.92 -6.45
N ALA A 133 20.27 -9.03 -6.82
CA ALA A 133 21.25 -8.43 -5.93
C ALA A 133 21.55 -6.99 -6.33
N MET A 134 21.94 -6.18 -5.34
CA MET A 134 22.30 -4.79 -5.52
C MET A 134 23.47 -4.42 -4.61
N ASP A 135 24.37 -3.57 -5.09
CA ASP A 135 25.41 -2.97 -4.27
C ASP A 135 24.83 -2.19 -3.08
N PHE A 136 25.42 -2.32 -1.90
CA PHE A 136 24.87 -1.73 -0.67
C PHE A 136 24.79 -0.20 -0.76
N ASP A 137 25.81 0.46 -1.30
CA ASP A 137 25.82 1.93 -1.42
C ASP A 137 24.73 2.40 -2.40
N ALA A 138 24.57 1.67 -3.52
CA ALA A 138 23.49 1.94 -4.48
C ALA A 138 22.09 1.71 -3.88
N LEU A 139 21.93 0.71 -3.01
CA LEU A 139 20.68 0.45 -2.29
C LEU A 139 20.36 1.59 -1.31
N VAL A 140 21.37 2.11 -0.61
CA VAL A 140 21.23 3.25 0.29
C VAL A 140 20.78 4.49 -0.49
N GLU A 141 21.45 4.81 -1.60
CA GLU A 141 21.11 5.96 -2.44
C GLU A 141 19.67 5.88 -2.97
N LYS A 142 19.30 4.75 -3.57
CA LYS A 142 17.95 4.55 -4.13
C LYS A 142 16.86 4.54 -3.05
N THR A 143 17.14 3.95 -1.88
CA THR A 143 16.20 3.95 -0.76
C THR A 143 16.00 5.37 -0.21
N LEU A 144 17.05 6.17 -0.11
CA LEU A 144 16.95 7.58 0.29
C LEU A 144 16.20 8.43 -0.74
N TRP A 145 16.44 8.19 -2.03
CA TRP A 145 15.66 8.82 -3.09
C TRP A 145 14.17 8.48 -2.97
N LEU A 146 13.84 7.19 -2.77
CA LEU A 146 12.46 6.73 -2.60
C LEU A 146 11.83 7.26 -1.29
N LYS A 147 12.62 7.41 -0.22
CA LYS A 147 12.18 8.07 1.03
C LYS A 147 11.73 9.50 0.73
N GLY A 148 12.54 10.28 0.02
CA GLY A 148 12.19 11.65 -0.37
C GLY A 148 10.92 11.71 -1.24
N LEU A 149 10.81 10.81 -2.22
CA LEU A 149 9.61 10.73 -3.08
C LEU A 149 8.36 10.34 -2.29
N THR A 150 8.47 9.38 -1.37
CA THR A 150 7.37 8.94 -0.50
C THR A 150 6.87 10.08 0.39
N GLN A 151 7.79 10.83 1.01
CA GLN A 151 7.43 12.02 1.81
C GLN A 151 6.78 13.11 0.95
N ALA A 152 7.28 13.33 -0.26
CA ALA A 152 6.74 14.31 -1.19
C ALA A 152 5.30 13.97 -1.65
N PHE A 153 4.95 12.69 -1.68
CA PHE A 153 3.61 12.19 -1.97
C PHE A 153 2.73 12.04 -0.73
N GLY A 154 3.19 12.51 0.44
CA GLY A 154 2.41 12.53 1.67
C GLY A 154 2.43 11.22 2.46
N GLY A 155 3.35 10.30 2.15
CA GLY A 155 3.56 9.08 2.91
C GLY A 155 4.15 9.36 4.29
N PHE A 156 3.66 8.65 5.30
CA PHE A 156 4.15 8.76 6.68
C PHE A 156 5.21 7.68 6.94
N LEU A 157 6.46 8.09 7.15
CA LEU A 157 7.61 7.19 7.32
C LEU A 157 8.13 7.23 8.76
N SER A 158 8.37 6.05 9.33
CA SER A 158 9.12 5.90 10.58
C SER A 158 10.61 5.77 10.28
N TRP A 159 11.26 6.91 10.03
CA TRP A 159 12.71 6.95 9.80
C TRP A 159 13.41 7.61 11.00
N PRO A 160 14.43 6.98 11.62
CA PRO A 160 15.16 7.59 12.74
C PRO A 160 15.91 8.86 12.32
N ASP A 161 15.67 9.98 12.99
CA ASP A 161 16.26 11.28 12.62
C ASP A 161 17.77 11.39 12.93
N ASN A 162 18.27 10.59 13.88
CA ASN A 162 19.63 10.71 14.43
C ASN A 162 20.58 9.58 13.97
N GLU A 163 20.13 8.71 13.07
CA GLU A 163 20.92 7.57 12.61
C GLU A 163 21.31 7.75 11.14
N PRO A 164 22.55 7.37 10.75
CA PRO A 164 22.96 7.32 9.35
C PRO A 164 22.06 6.41 8.53
N ALA A 165 21.82 6.75 7.27
CA ALA A 165 20.93 5.98 6.40
C ALA A 165 21.42 4.54 6.20
N GLU A 166 22.75 4.37 6.17
CA GLU A 166 23.46 3.11 6.07
C GLU A 166 23.13 2.21 7.26
N GLU A 167 23.19 2.74 8.49
CA GLU A 167 22.88 1.99 9.71
C GLU A 167 21.39 1.60 9.79
N VAL A 168 20.50 2.52 9.38
CA VAL A 168 19.06 2.25 9.30
C VAL A 168 18.79 1.12 8.30
N ILE A 169 19.37 1.16 7.10
CA ILE A 169 19.14 0.14 6.07
C ILE A 169 19.77 -1.20 6.49
N GLN A 170 20.97 -1.17 7.05
CA GLN A 170 21.65 -2.38 7.53
C GLN A 170 20.88 -3.06 8.67
N SER A 171 20.39 -2.30 9.65
CA SER A 171 19.57 -2.86 10.75
C SER A 171 18.25 -3.45 10.25
N ASN A 172 17.61 -2.84 9.25
CA ASN A 172 16.43 -3.40 8.60
C ASN A 172 16.75 -4.69 7.84
N ILE A 173 17.86 -4.77 7.10
CA ILE A 173 18.29 -6.02 6.44
C ILE A 173 18.52 -7.12 7.48
N LEU A 174 19.13 -6.79 8.64
CA LEU A 174 19.34 -7.75 9.73
C LEU A 174 18.01 -8.24 10.34
N LEU A 175 17.02 -7.36 10.51
CA LEU A 175 15.68 -7.71 10.99
C LEU A 175 14.96 -8.67 10.03
N HIS A 176 15.14 -8.44 8.73
CA HIS A 176 14.55 -9.22 7.63
C HIS A 176 15.55 -10.20 6.99
N SER A 177 16.44 -10.77 7.81
CA SER A 177 17.50 -11.68 7.36
C SER A 177 17.01 -12.99 6.74
N ASN A 178 15.72 -13.32 6.89
CA ASN A 178 15.05 -14.41 6.17
C ASN A 178 14.76 -14.06 4.70
N ILE A 179 14.73 -12.78 4.34
CA ILE A 179 14.39 -12.29 2.99
C ILE A 179 15.65 -11.88 2.22
N ALA A 180 16.56 -11.14 2.87
CA ALA A 180 17.77 -10.61 2.23
C ALA A 180 18.97 -10.70 3.16
N SER A 181 20.17 -10.75 2.59
CA SER A 181 21.43 -10.77 3.33
C SER A 181 22.50 -9.90 2.66
N LEU A 182 23.42 -9.35 3.47
CA LEU A 182 24.56 -8.59 2.98
C LEU A 182 25.78 -9.52 2.82
N VAL A 183 26.25 -9.69 1.60
CA VAL A 183 27.38 -10.56 1.22
C VAL A 183 28.36 -9.76 0.37
N LYS A 184 29.58 -9.54 0.89
CA LYS A 184 30.67 -8.81 0.18
C LYS A 184 30.18 -7.48 -0.43
N ASP A 185 29.59 -6.63 0.42
CA ASP A 185 29.05 -5.31 0.07
C ASP A 185 27.88 -5.32 -0.94
N GLN A 186 27.31 -6.50 -1.22
CA GLN A 186 26.09 -6.65 -2.01
C GLN A 186 24.96 -7.19 -1.16
N VAL A 187 23.79 -6.57 -1.28
CA VAL A 187 22.55 -7.07 -0.68
C VAL A 187 21.90 -8.02 -1.68
N VAL A 188 21.77 -9.27 -1.27
CA VAL A 188 21.24 -10.37 -2.10
C VAL A 188 19.93 -10.85 -1.50
N LEU A 189 18.92 -11.04 -2.34
CA LEU A 189 17.69 -11.71 -1.93
C LEU A 189 17.97 -13.20 -1.72
N ASN A 190 17.50 -13.75 -0.61
CA ASN A 190 17.73 -15.15 -0.26
C ASN A 190 16.83 -16.06 -1.12
N MET A 191 17.27 -16.32 -2.35
CA MET A 191 16.53 -17.09 -3.35
C MET A 191 17.05 -18.53 -3.50
N ASP A 192 18.24 -18.83 -3.00
CA ASP A 192 18.86 -20.14 -3.14
C ASP A 192 18.46 -21.10 -2.00
N SER A 193 17.93 -22.26 -2.37
CA SER A 193 18.01 -23.46 -1.54
C SER A 193 19.22 -24.26 -2.03
N GLY A 194 20.33 -24.21 -1.29
CA GLY A 194 21.54 -24.96 -1.65
C GLY A 194 21.22 -26.41 -2.03
N ASP A 195 21.71 -26.84 -3.20
CA ASP A 195 21.59 -28.21 -3.77
C ASP A 195 20.22 -28.91 -3.65
N SER A 196 19.11 -28.17 -3.55
CA SER A 196 17.77 -28.77 -3.53
C SER A 196 17.25 -29.03 -4.94
N GLU A 197 16.41 -30.05 -5.11
CA GLU A 197 15.75 -30.35 -6.38
C GLU A 197 15.13 -29.09 -7.01
N VAL A 198 15.17 -28.98 -8.35
CA VAL A 198 14.78 -27.77 -9.12
C VAL A 198 13.43 -27.19 -8.70
N VAL A 199 12.49 -28.04 -8.28
CA VAL A 199 11.14 -27.65 -7.84
C VAL A 199 11.17 -26.93 -6.48
N ASP A 200 11.95 -27.42 -5.52
CA ASP A 200 12.05 -26.80 -4.19
C ASP A 200 12.80 -25.46 -4.24
N GLY A 201 13.81 -25.33 -5.11
CA GLY A 201 14.49 -24.06 -5.37
C GLY A 201 13.56 -22.98 -5.92
N LEU A 202 12.70 -23.33 -6.88
CA LEU A 202 11.72 -22.40 -7.42
C LEU A 202 10.70 -21.95 -6.36
N ILE A 203 10.27 -22.85 -5.47
CA ILE A 203 9.35 -22.49 -4.37
C ILE A 203 10.00 -21.46 -3.43
N VAL A 204 11.26 -21.67 -3.03
CA VAL A 204 11.98 -20.73 -2.15
C VAL A 204 12.14 -19.36 -2.78
N GLN A 205 12.48 -19.31 -4.07
CA GLN A 205 12.54 -18.05 -4.81
C GLN A 205 11.20 -17.30 -4.80
N HIS A 206 10.10 -17.99 -5.12
CA HIS A 206 8.77 -17.36 -5.12
C HIS A 206 8.36 -16.91 -3.71
N ILE A 207 8.72 -17.68 -2.67
CA ILE A 207 8.44 -17.29 -1.29
C ILE A 207 9.10 -15.95 -0.96
N THR A 208 10.40 -15.81 -1.25
CA THR A 208 11.16 -14.57 -1.02
C THR A 208 10.59 -13.39 -1.80
N LEU A 209 10.21 -13.59 -3.07
CA LEU A 209 9.61 -12.56 -3.91
C LEU A 209 8.23 -12.12 -3.41
N LEU A 210 7.40 -13.07 -2.96
CA LEU A 210 6.07 -12.77 -2.42
C LEU A 210 6.16 -12.05 -1.07
N MET A 211 7.10 -12.43 -0.20
CA MET A 211 7.37 -11.70 1.05
C MET A 211 7.80 -10.26 0.76
N CYS A 212 8.76 -10.06 -0.14
CA CYS A 212 9.15 -8.71 -0.57
C CYS A 212 7.96 -7.94 -1.14
N SER A 213 7.13 -8.59 -1.95
CA SER A 213 5.96 -7.98 -2.59
C SER A 213 4.93 -7.54 -1.56
N ALA A 214 4.74 -8.31 -0.48
CA ALA A 214 3.87 -7.95 0.62
C ALA A 214 4.36 -6.69 1.36
N TYR A 215 5.67 -6.54 1.57
CA TYR A 215 6.23 -5.31 2.13
C TYR A 215 6.11 -4.13 1.19
N ARG A 216 6.43 -4.32 -0.10
CA ARG A 216 6.23 -3.29 -1.12
C ARG A 216 4.75 -2.88 -1.22
N ASN A 217 3.80 -3.79 -1.01
CA ASN A 217 2.37 -3.46 -1.09
C ASN A 217 1.93 -2.37 -0.11
N GLN A 218 2.66 -2.19 0.99
CA GLN A 218 2.37 -1.15 1.98
C GLN A 218 2.48 0.26 1.38
N LEU A 219 3.39 0.49 0.42
CA LEU A 219 3.54 1.82 -0.21
C LEU A 219 2.57 2.07 -1.37
N LEU A 220 1.94 1.05 -1.95
CA LEU A 220 1.24 1.19 -3.24
C LEU A 220 0.12 2.23 -3.21
N ASN A 221 -0.65 2.31 -2.13
CA ASN A 221 -1.76 3.27 -2.05
C ASN A 221 -1.31 4.74 -2.05
N ILE A 222 -0.05 5.01 -1.68
CA ILE A 222 0.56 6.36 -1.77
C ILE A 222 0.90 6.67 -3.23
N PHE A 223 1.35 5.67 -3.98
CA PHE A 223 1.83 5.82 -5.35
C PHE A 223 0.77 5.57 -6.42
N VAL A 224 -0.40 5.02 -6.09
CA VAL A 224 -1.38 4.56 -7.08
C VAL A 224 -1.81 5.65 -8.05
N ARG A 225 -2.21 6.84 -7.57
CA ARG A 225 -2.64 7.96 -8.42
C ARG A 225 -1.53 8.43 -9.37
N PRO A 226 -0.32 8.79 -8.90
CA PRO A 226 0.76 9.20 -9.80
C PRO A 226 1.23 8.05 -10.72
N SER A 227 1.19 6.79 -10.28
CA SER A 227 1.52 5.63 -11.11
C SER A 227 0.51 5.38 -12.23
N LEU A 228 -0.79 5.52 -11.97
CA LEU A 228 -1.80 5.43 -13.03
C LEU A 228 -1.61 6.54 -14.07
N VAL A 229 -1.23 7.76 -13.66
CA VAL A 229 -0.89 8.84 -14.59
C VAL A 229 0.37 8.50 -15.40
N ALA A 230 1.42 7.97 -14.76
CA ALA A 230 2.65 7.54 -15.42
C ALA A 230 2.40 6.44 -16.47
N MET A 231 1.61 5.43 -16.13
CA MET A 231 1.22 4.37 -17.07
C MET A 231 0.36 4.93 -18.21
N ALA A 232 -0.60 5.81 -17.92
CA ALA A 232 -1.41 6.46 -18.95
C ALA A 232 -0.55 7.28 -19.93
N LEU A 233 0.46 8.00 -19.45
CA LEU A 233 1.44 8.72 -20.28
C LEU A 233 2.26 7.76 -21.16
N GLN A 234 2.70 6.62 -20.62
CA GLN A 234 3.42 5.61 -21.40
C GLN A 234 2.55 5.02 -22.52
N MET A 235 1.25 4.85 -22.28
CA MET A 235 0.30 4.28 -23.23
C MET A 235 -0.23 5.29 -24.27
N THR A 236 0.04 6.59 -24.11
CA THR A 236 -0.52 7.66 -24.96
C THR A 236 0.58 8.42 -25.72
N PRO A 237 0.85 8.09 -26.99
CA PRO A 237 1.97 8.65 -27.75
C PRO A 237 1.86 10.16 -28.07
N GLY A 238 0.69 10.77 -27.84
CA GLY A 238 0.41 12.18 -28.16
C GLY A 238 0.47 13.14 -26.97
N PHE A 239 0.63 12.65 -25.74
CA PHE A 239 0.66 13.47 -24.49
C PHE A 239 -0.53 14.41 -24.27
N ARG A 240 -1.60 14.30 -25.07
CA ARG A 240 -2.81 15.11 -24.95
C ARG A 240 -3.53 14.75 -23.66
N LYS A 241 -3.85 15.76 -22.87
CA LYS A 241 -4.48 15.62 -21.55
C LYS A 241 -5.76 14.78 -21.60
N ASP A 242 -6.59 14.97 -22.62
CA ASP A 242 -7.85 14.21 -22.79
C ASP A 242 -7.59 12.71 -23.05
N ASP A 243 -6.56 12.39 -23.83
CA ASP A 243 -6.19 11.01 -24.15
C ASP A 243 -5.58 10.34 -22.92
N VAL A 244 -4.71 11.06 -22.19
CA VAL A 244 -4.12 10.59 -20.92
C VAL A 244 -5.22 10.37 -19.87
N TYR A 245 -6.18 11.28 -19.75
CA TYR A 245 -7.31 11.13 -18.83
C TYR A 245 -8.18 9.91 -19.19
N SER A 246 -8.44 9.71 -20.48
CA SER A 246 -9.22 8.55 -20.97
C SER A 246 -8.53 7.24 -20.63
N CYS A 247 -7.20 7.17 -20.80
CA CYS A 247 -6.40 6.00 -20.43
C CYS A 247 -6.34 5.81 -18.90
N PHE A 248 -6.15 6.89 -18.13
CA PHE A 248 -6.21 6.85 -16.67
C PHE A 248 -7.56 6.33 -16.17
N HIS A 249 -8.66 6.81 -16.74
CA HIS A 249 -10.00 6.35 -16.38
C HIS A 249 -10.18 4.85 -16.67
N PHE A 250 -9.66 4.36 -17.80
CA PHE A 250 -9.65 2.93 -18.10
C PHE A 250 -8.87 2.14 -17.05
N LEU A 251 -7.63 2.55 -16.73
CA LEU A 251 -6.79 1.88 -15.74
C LEU A 251 -7.43 1.91 -14.34
N LEU A 252 -8.03 3.03 -13.94
CA LEU A 252 -8.74 3.15 -12.67
C LEU A 252 -9.94 2.20 -12.58
N SER A 253 -10.66 2.00 -13.70
CA SER A 253 -11.74 1.01 -13.77
C SER A 253 -11.24 -0.42 -13.69
N VAL A 254 -10.10 -0.72 -14.32
CA VAL A 254 -9.49 -2.07 -14.26
C VAL A 254 -9.04 -2.39 -12.85
N PHE A 255 -8.41 -1.42 -12.17
CA PHE A 255 -7.85 -1.61 -10.83
C PHE A 255 -8.79 -1.23 -9.67
N SER A 256 -10.10 -1.18 -9.93
CA SER A 256 -11.08 -0.68 -8.97
C SER A 256 -11.34 -1.62 -7.79
N ASP A 257 -11.03 -2.92 -7.93
CA ASP A 257 -11.16 -3.93 -6.89
C ASP A 257 -9.81 -4.16 -6.15
N GLU A 258 -8.71 -3.65 -6.69
CA GLU A 258 -7.33 -3.85 -6.25
C GLU A 258 -6.83 -2.69 -5.38
N PHE A 259 -7.27 -1.47 -5.68
CA PHE A 259 -6.89 -0.26 -4.93
C PHE A 259 -8.11 0.57 -4.52
N ILE A 260 -7.90 1.43 -3.52
CA ILE A 260 -8.97 2.17 -2.88
C ILE A 260 -9.17 3.54 -3.53
N PHE A 261 -10.25 3.66 -4.30
CA PHE A 261 -10.71 4.91 -4.90
C PHE A 261 -12.12 5.23 -4.41
N LEU A 262 -12.40 6.50 -4.12
CA LEU A 262 -13.77 6.89 -3.75
C LEU A 262 -14.64 6.87 -5.02
N PRO A 263 -15.76 6.12 -5.05
CA PRO A 263 -16.61 6.07 -6.24
C PRO A 263 -17.10 7.47 -6.66
N GLY A 264 -17.03 7.76 -7.96
CA GLY A 264 -17.45 9.05 -8.53
C GLY A 264 -16.42 10.19 -8.42
N ASN A 265 -15.21 9.93 -7.91
CA ASN A 265 -14.14 10.93 -7.81
C ASN A 265 -13.05 10.82 -8.90
N THR A 266 -13.25 10.07 -9.98
CA THR A 266 -12.21 9.79 -10.99
C THR A 266 -11.44 11.02 -11.48
N LEU A 267 -12.13 12.14 -11.75
CA LEU A 267 -11.47 13.39 -12.14
C LEU A 267 -10.56 13.95 -11.04
N LYS A 268 -11.00 13.89 -9.78
CA LYS A 268 -10.20 14.33 -8.63
C LYS A 268 -8.99 13.43 -8.43
N ASP A 269 -9.14 12.11 -8.57
CA ASP A 269 -8.02 11.16 -8.47
C ASP A 269 -6.97 11.43 -9.56
N PHE A 270 -7.42 11.75 -10.78
CA PHE A 270 -6.54 12.16 -11.88
C PHE A 270 -5.82 13.49 -11.59
N GLU A 271 -6.57 14.50 -11.14
CA GLU A 271 -6.02 15.81 -10.79
C GLU A 271 -5.02 15.72 -9.63
N GLU A 272 -5.29 14.88 -8.64
CA GLU A 272 -4.38 14.62 -7.52
C GLU A 272 -3.09 13.94 -8.00
N GLY A 273 -3.18 12.90 -8.84
CA GLY A 273 -2.00 12.26 -9.44
C GLY A 273 -1.15 13.25 -10.25
N CYS A 274 -1.80 14.08 -11.07
CA CYS A 274 -1.13 15.14 -11.82
C CYS A 274 -0.51 16.20 -10.90
N TYR A 275 -1.20 16.60 -9.85
CA TYR A 275 -0.72 17.57 -8.88
C TYR A 275 0.53 17.08 -8.15
N LEU A 276 0.54 15.82 -7.68
CA LEU A 276 1.69 15.22 -7.01
C LEU A 276 2.92 15.18 -7.93
N LEU A 277 2.74 14.82 -9.20
CA LEU A 277 3.83 14.80 -10.18
C LEU A 277 4.30 16.22 -10.54
N CYS A 278 3.37 17.16 -10.73
CA CYS A 278 3.66 18.54 -11.12
C CYS A 278 4.37 19.32 -10.00
N LYS A 279 3.87 19.21 -8.76
CA LYS A 279 4.47 19.84 -7.57
C LYS A 279 5.92 19.42 -7.36
N ASN A 280 6.29 18.21 -7.79
CA ASN A 280 7.64 17.66 -7.68
C ASN A 280 8.49 17.84 -8.95
N GLU A 281 7.99 18.64 -9.91
CA GLU A 281 8.66 18.98 -11.19
C GLU A 281 8.88 17.78 -12.11
N MET A 282 8.07 16.72 -11.98
CA MET A 282 8.18 15.51 -12.80
C MET A 282 7.42 15.65 -14.12
N ILE A 283 6.31 16.42 -14.10
CA ILE A 283 5.53 16.73 -15.29
C ILE A 283 5.19 18.23 -15.32
N GLN A 284 4.85 18.73 -16.51
CA GLN A 284 4.27 20.04 -16.73
C GLN A 284 2.90 19.87 -17.38
N VAL A 285 1.85 20.28 -16.68
CA VAL A 285 0.47 20.20 -17.19
C VAL A 285 0.12 21.54 -17.83
N THR A 286 -0.06 21.52 -19.15
CA THR A 286 -0.59 22.66 -19.91
C THR A 286 -2.10 22.53 -20.11
N THR A 287 -2.73 23.46 -20.82
CA THR A 287 -4.16 23.39 -21.12
C THR A 287 -4.53 22.22 -22.02
N ARG A 288 -3.60 21.74 -22.86
CA ARG A 288 -3.85 20.68 -23.85
C ARG A 288 -3.01 19.43 -23.63
N ASP A 289 -1.80 19.57 -23.13
CA ASP A 289 -0.80 18.50 -23.10
C ASP A 289 -0.15 18.36 -21.72
N ILE A 290 0.31 17.15 -21.41
CA ILE A 290 1.09 16.82 -20.22
C ILE A 290 2.50 16.42 -20.65
N LEU A 291 3.49 17.26 -20.37
CA LEU A 291 4.88 17.05 -20.77
C LEU A 291 5.68 16.46 -19.62
N VAL A 292 6.53 15.47 -19.91
CA VAL A 292 7.43 14.85 -18.92
C VAL A 292 8.76 15.62 -18.91
N THR A 293 9.27 15.94 -17.73
CA THR A 293 10.59 16.59 -17.58
C THR A 293 11.71 15.55 -17.58
N GLU A 294 12.97 15.97 -17.73
CA GLU A 294 14.11 15.03 -17.66
C GLU A 294 14.16 14.27 -16.33
N LYS A 295 13.93 14.98 -15.21
CA LYS A 295 13.79 14.41 -13.87
C LYS A 295 12.57 13.48 -13.76
N GLY A 296 11.50 13.80 -14.48
CA GLY A 296 10.29 13.00 -14.55
C GLY A 296 10.50 11.61 -15.12
N ASN A 297 11.41 11.44 -16.09
CA ASN A 297 11.62 10.14 -16.74
C ASN A 297 11.99 9.03 -15.74
N THR A 298 12.93 9.31 -14.82
CA THR A 298 13.36 8.30 -13.82
C THR A 298 12.27 7.99 -12.81
N VAL A 299 11.48 8.99 -12.41
CA VAL A 299 10.33 8.79 -11.52
C VAL A 299 9.23 8.00 -12.22
N LEU A 300 8.89 8.34 -13.47
CA LEU A 300 7.87 7.63 -14.23
C LEU A 300 8.27 6.17 -14.46
N GLU A 301 9.54 5.90 -14.78
CA GLU A 301 10.06 4.53 -14.91
C GLU A 301 9.88 3.73 -13.61
N PHE A 302 10.25 4.32 -12.46
CA PHE A 302 10.02 3.71 -11.16
C PHE A 302 8.53 3.44 -10.88
N LEU A 303 7.67 4.43 -11.13
CA LEU A 303 6.23 4.35 -10.88
C LEU A 303 5.54 3.30 -11.76
N ILE A 304 5.95 3.19 -13.02
CA ILE A 304 5.49 2.16 -13.94
C ILE A 304 6.00 0.80 -13.47
N GLY A 305 7.28 0.67 -13.13
CA GLY A 305 7.87 -0.57 -12.62
C GLY A 305 7.19 -1.06 -11.33
N LEU A 306 6.68 -0.15 -10.50
CA LEU A 306 5.99 -0.47 -9.26
C LEU A 306 4.64 -1.16 -9.51
N PHE A 307 3.93 -0.77 -10.57
CA PHE A 307 2.59 -1.27 -10.91
C PHE A 307 2.56 -2.29 -12.05
N LYS A 308 3.68 -2.44 -12.79
CA LYS A 308 3.82 -3.41 -13.88
C LYS A 308 3.35 -4.84 -13.52
N PRO A 309 3.69 -5.42 -12.35
CA PRO A 309 3.22 -6.76 -11.99
C PRO A 309 1.69 -6.88 -11.95
N PHE A 310 0.98 -5.81 -11.57
CA PHE A 310 -0.49 -5.81 -11.55
C PHE A 310 -1.07 -5.80 -12.95
N VAL A 311 -0.47 -5.06 -13.88
CA VAL A 311 -0.88 -5.05 -15.30
C VAL A 311 -0.65 -6.42 -15.94
N GLU A 312 0.49 -7.06 -15.63
CA GLU A 312 0.85 -8.39 -16.17
C GLU A 312 -0.12 -9.48 -15.70
N CYS A 313 -0.77 -9.34 -14.55
CA CYS A 313 -1.79 -10.30 -14.07
C CYS A 313 -3.08 -10.33 -14.90
N TYR A 314 -3.34 -9.31 -15.74
CA TYR A 314 -4.52 -9.28 -16.63
C TYR A 314 -4.22 -9.71 -18.08
N GLN A 315 -2.97 -10.13 -18.37
CA GLN A 315 -2.58 -10.68 -19.68
C GLN A 315 -2.88 -12.17 -19.78
#